data_AF-A0A6M1PFN7-F1
#
_entry.id   AF-A0A6M1PFN7-F1
#
_cell.length_a   1.000
_cell.length_b   1.000
_cell.length_c   1.000
_cell.angle_alpha   90.00
_cell.angle_beta   90.00
_cell.angle_gamma   90.00
#
_symmetry.space_group_name_H-M   'P 1'
#
loop_
_entity.id
_entity.type
_entity.pdbx_description
1 polymer ?
#
loop_
_entity_poly.entity_id
_entity_poly.type
_entity_poly.pdbx_seq_one_letter_code
_entity_poly.pdbx_strand_id
1 'polypeptide(L)'
;MDSVHRSKSGFKWTAAFLLVILVSGLIPSALRTAAAEDTPGSAGEQIVLDPGFGYRSIWAPLANELFKSSPVTAYLPTRLPDSGKQYYGISSRLTEEGYAIQLYRADKAPDAASTLPGANSPARKPGDVLLEASAGAAQSSFPHGETLLLSKNGWTVYADSDAAATDSRKRQLVQAFSQAVKFATPLSIDAKGIINVSGTGKDAVYTAYWSFDGKTGYTFVSHTSLADFNSVLYSFRPVINLLNRADVVLLPLSVEMNWQTGRTSAFVPRENKRIALSSAPILANGNLYFPLKDAIAFIQGHMQTVPSENAVYFSENGYYNQLKLNVKTGQVYKGRQKVATIKVRRQNGVILVPLRLLQEQLGLPFSYDSSAKTGTIGYSTWFTNNRPLKASSANLSVSVLGIGTFYYESSRISSFGTFSYQQSNPPQGYNGRKYNLYQASIPLLPGENQFIYGDSRNGRIINSIPVDSKLTAADIPFRYSGYPSYDSLSLDLKLSSSDGADWPAGYAETSSYVDLSGAIQAGGDRFSSLRLTYRPSNSRESRESKIVSFPVAKDGRFSYRIKPDQGKGSYVVTLYNPPGTIPKADRAAIVTFIVVVK
;
A
#
# COMPACT_ATOMS: atom_id res chain seq x y z
N MET A 1 48.64 -35.33 -18.13
CA MET A 1 49.39 -36.24 -19.01
C MET A 1 48.84 -37.63 -18.72
N ASP A 2 47.65 -37.90 -19.23
CA ASP A 2 47.36 -38.62 -20.49
C ASP A 2 47.30 -40.12 -20.18
N SER A 3 46.20 -40.83 -20.38
CA SER A 3 45.50 -41.01 -21.66
C SER A 3 44.15 -41.76 -21.41
N VAL A 4 43.05 -41.39 -22.08
CA VAL A 4 42.35 -42.19 -23.16
C VAL A 4 41.41 -43.27 -22.58
N HIS A 5 40.12 -43.45 -22.92
CA HIS A 5 39.24 -43.02 -24.01
C HIS A 5 37.74 -43.18 -23.63
N ARG A 6 36.86 -42.46 -24.36
CA ARG A 6 35.40 -42.62 -24.40
C ARG A 6 34.97 -43.93 -25.09
N SER A 7 33.81 -44.49 -24.70
CA SER A 7 32.88 -45.19 -25.62
C SER A 7 31.46 -45.29 -25.01
N LYS A 8 30.45 -45.33 -25.88
CA LYS A 8 29.00 -45.12 -25.64
C LYS A 8 28.19 -46.41 -25.49
N SER A 9 27.01 -46.22 -24.87
CA SER A 9 25.67 -46.78 -25.15
C SER A 9 25.38 -48.29 -25.05
N GLY A 10 24.27 -48.60 -24.37
CA GLY A 10 23.34 -49.62 -24.87
C GLY A 10 22.71 -50.56 -23.84
N PHE A 11 21.49 -50.22 -23.42
CA PHE A 11 20.30 -51.08 -23.39
C PHE A 11 20.18 -52.32 -22.44
N LYS A 12 18.99 -52.36 -21.82
CA LYS A 12 18.19 -53.49 -21.28
C LYS A 12 18.66 -54.20 -20.00
N TRP A 13 17.91 -53.95 -18.93
CA TRP A 13 17.43 -55.04 -18.07
C TRP A 13 15.91 -54.94 -17.91
N THR A 14 15.25 -55.99 -18.39
CA THR A 14 13.87 -56.35 -18.17
C THR A 14 13.69 -56.98 -16.79
N ALA A 15 12.75 -56.42 -16.03
CA ALA A 15 11.68 -57.08 -15.27
C ALA A 15 11.99 -58.03 -14.09
N ALA A 16 11.06 -57.91 -13.12
CA ALA A 16 10.71 -58.80 -12.01
C ALA A 16 11.53 -58.59 -10.72
N PHE A 17 10.95 -58.44 -9.53
CA PHE A 17 9.57 -58.44 -9.06
C PHE A 17 9.63 -58.00 -7.58
N LEU A 18 8.81 -57.06 -7.12
CA LEU A 18 8.20 -57.20 -5.80
C LEU A 18 6.90 -56.41 -5.73
N LEU A 19 5.86 -57.21 -5.82
CA LEU A 19 4.45 -56.91 -5.85
C LEU A 19 3.95 -57.00 -4.41
N VAL A 20 3.45 -55.88 -3.85
CA VAL A 20 2.40 -55.92 -2.83
C VAL A 20 1.30 -54.97 -3.31
N ILE A 21 0.29 -55.61 -3.91
CA ILE A 21 -1.04 -55.13 -4.25
C ILE A 21 -1.93 -55.50 -3.03
N LEU A 22 -2.91 -54.74 -2.51
CA LEU A 22 -4.23 -54.37 -3.06
C LEU A 22 -4.92 -53.39 -2.09
N VAL A 23 -5.52 -52.34 -2.65
CA VAL A 23 -6.91 -51.87 -2.44
C VAL A 23 -7.33 -51.28 -1.09
N SER A 24 -7.66 -49.99 -1.15
CA SER A 24 -9.06 -49.54 -1.05
C SER A 24 -9.19 -48.10 -1.57
N GLY A 25 -9.85 -47.94 -2.72
CA GLY A 25 -10.51 -46.69 -3.09
C GLY A 25 -11.98 -46.75 -2.67
N LEU A 26 -12.57 -45.58 -2.38
CA LEU A 26 -13.96 -45.15 -2.64
C LEU A 26 -14.29 -43.89 -1.79
N ILE A 27 -14.28 -42.70 -2.43
CA ILE A 27 -15.32 -41.62 -2.52
C ILE A 27 -16.07 -41.14 -1.21
N PRO A 28 -16.56 -39.88 -1.00
CA PRO A 28 -16.59 -38.65 -1.84
C PRO A 28 -16.17 -37.30 -1.18
N SER A 29 -16.05 -36.30 -2.07
CA SER A 29 -16.29 -34.84 -1.98
C SER A 29 -17.20 -34.24 -0.89
N ALA A 30 -16.72 -33.16 -0.26
CA ALA A 30 -17.38 -31.93 0.27
C ALA A 30 -16.44 -31.32 1.33
N LEU A 31 -16.10 -30.04 1.49
CA LEU A 31 -16.56 -28.77 0.98
C LEU A 31 -15.30 -27.86 0.96
N ARG A 32 -14.71 -27.62 -0.21
CA ARG A 32 -13.87 -26.43 -0.44
C ARG A 32 -14.81 -25.39 -1.04
N THR A 33 -15.40 -24.54 -0.21
CA THR A 33 -15.94 -23.27 -0.71
C THR A 33 -14.78 -22.30 -0.88
N ALA A 34 -14.15 -22.40 -2.05
CA ALA A 34 -13.69 -21.22 -2.74
C ALA A 34 -14.93 -20.35 -2.98
N ALA A 35 -15.02 -19.19 -2.33
CA ALA A 35 -15.93 -18.16 -2.76
C ALA A 35 -15.28 -17.46 -3.96
N ALA A 36 -15.41 -18.08 -5.13
CA ALA A 36 -15.24 -17.42 -6.40
C ALA A 36 -16.35 -17.97 -7.31
N GLU A 37 -17.41 -17.17 -7.48
CA GLU A 37 -18.07 -16.90 -8.76
C GLU A 37 -19.35 -16.13 -8.49
N ASP A 38 -19.26 -14.80 -8.58
CA ASP A 38 -20.26 -14.06 -9.35
C ASP A 38 -19.52 -13.49 -10.56
N THR A 39 -20.04 -13.80 -11.74
CA THR A 39 -19.54 -13.35 -13.04
C THR A 39 -19.60 -11.81 -13.11
N PRO A 40 -18.57 -11.12 -13.61
CA PRO A 40 -18.52 -9.66 -13.60
C PRO A 40 -19.41 -9.10 -14.72
N GLY A 41 -20.58 -8.62 -14.34
CA GLY A 41 -21.56 -8.06 -15.26
C GLY A 41 -22.84 -7.63 -14.56
N SER A 42 -22.76 -6.68 -13.64
CA SER A 42 -23.94 -6.08 -13.00
C SER A 42 -23.64 -4.63 -12.65
N ALA A 43 -24.48 -3.71 -13.13
CA ALA A 43 -24.36 -2.29 -12.92
C ALA A 43 -24.14 -1.93 -11.44
N GLY A 44 -23.05 -1.22 -11.14
CA GLY A 44 -22.79 -0.66 -9.80
C GLY A 44 -21.41 -0.96 -9.20
N GLU A 45 -20.53 -1.73 -9.84
CA GLU A 45 -19.20 -1.98 -9.27
C GLU A 45 -18.35 -0.70 -9.26
N GLN A 46 -17.86 -0.33 -8.08
CA GLN A 46 -17.04 0.86 -7.89
C GLN A 46 -15.70 0.70 -8.63
N ILE A 47 -15.45 1.55 -9.63
CA ILE A 47 -14.17 1.59 -10.35
C ILE A 47 -13.15 2.32 -9.48
N VAL A 48 -12.09 1.61 -9.09
CA VAL A 48 -10.95 2.16 -8.35
C VAL A 48 -9.69 1.95 -9.17
N LEU A 49 -9.24 3.02 -9.79
CA LEU A 49 -7.99 3.05 -10.56
C LEU A 49 -6.79 3.37 -9.67
N ASP A 50 -5.58 3.08 -10.15
CA ASP A 50 -4.35 3.55 -9.50
C ASP A 50 -4.45 5.07 -9.29
N PRO A 51 -4.16 5.59 -8.09
CA PRO A 51 -4.30 7.02 -7.84
C PRO A 51 -3.54 7.83 -8.89
N GLY A 52 -2.37 7.35 -9.37
CA GLY A 52 -1.52 7.98 -10.39
C GLY A 52 -2.25 8.43 -11.64
N PHE A 53 -3.27 7.68 -12.09
CA PHE A 53 -4.13 8.07 -13.21
C PHE A 53 -5.62 8.12 -12.88
N GLY A 54 -6.02 7.88 -11.62
CA GLY A 54 -7.38 8.02 -11.12
C GLY A 54 -7.58 9.30 -10.31
N TYR A 55 -7.77 9.17 -9.00
CA TYR A 55 -8.11 10.28 -8.10
C TYR A 55 -7.23 11.53 -8.30
N ARG A 56 -7.86 12.65 -8.67
CA ARG A 56 -7.22 13.95 -8.91
C ARG A 56 -6.00 13.84 -9.82
N SER A 57 -6.15 13.13 -10.94
CA SER A 57 -5.11 12.96 -11.96
C SER A 57 -5.57 13.49 -13.33
N ILE A 58 -4.62 14.02 -14.12
CA ILE A 58 -4.84 14.46 -15.51
C ILE A 58 -5.35 13.31 -16.38
N TRP A 59 -4.94 12.09 -16.04
CA TRP A 59 -5.26 10.89 -16.80
C TRP A 59 -6.67 10.37 -16.51
N ALA A 60 -7.35 10.85 -15.46
CA ALA A 60 -8.58 10.24 -14.97
C ALA A 60 -9.67 10.04 -16.02
N PRO A 61 -9.98 11.03 -16.90
CA PRO A 61 -10.98 10.82 -17.94
C PRO A 61 -10.56 9.71 -18.92
N LEU A 62 -9.34 9.80 -19.44
CA LEU A 62 -8.78 8.84 -20.39
C LEU A 62 -8.64 7.43 -19.80
N ALA A 63 -8.13 7.31 -18.58
CA ALA A 63 -7.93 6.02 -17.92
C ALA A 63 -9.26 5.30 -17.67
N ASN A 64 -10.30 6.03 -17.27
CA ASN A 64 -11.64 5.45 -17.15
C ASN A 64 -12.19 4.96 -18.49
N GLU A 65 -11.94 5.70 -19.58
CA GLU A 65 -12.40 5.31 -20.91
C GLU A 65 -11.61 4.11 -21.46
N LEU A 66 -10.28 4.11 -21.31
CA LEU A 66 -9.44 2.98 -21.71
C LEU A 66 -9.78 1.70 -20.91
N PHE A 67 -10.10 1.82 -19.62
CA PHE A 67 -10.55 0.68 -18.83
C PHE A 67 -11.82 0.02 -19.40
N LYS A 68 -12.74 0.82 -19.95
CA LYS A 68 -14.03 0.36 -20.47
C LYS A 68 -13.95 -0.13 -21.91
N SER A 69 -13.17 0.56 -22.74
CA SER A 69 -13.31 0.51 -24.20
C SER A 69 -12.06 0.04 -24.92
N SER A 70 -10.90 -0.06 -24.25
CA SER A 70 -9.66 -0.54 -24.89
C SER A 70 -9.74 -2.05 -25.16
N PRO A 71 -9.33 -2.52 -26.35
CA PRO A 71 -9.33 -3.96 -26.69
C PRO A 71 -8.21 -4.74 -25.97
N VAL A 72 -7.24 -4.03 -25.41
CA VAL A 72 -6.14 -4.59 -24.59
C VAL A 72 -6.08 -3.88 -23.23
N THR A 73 -5.44 -4.50 -22.24
CA THR A 73 -5.20 -3.83 -20.95
C THR A 73 -4.31 -2.62 -21.17
N ALA A 74 -4.84 -1.41 -20.94
CA ALA A 74 -4.05 -0.20 -21.12
C ALA A 74 -2.99 -0.04 -20.03
N TYR A 75 -1.85 0.55 -20.38
CA TYR A 75 -0.78 0.90 -19.45
C TYR A 75 -0.48 2.39 -19.58
N LEU A 76 -0.59 3.12 -18.47
CA LEU A 76 -0.34 4.55 -18.41
C LEU A 76 0.74 4.88 -17.37
N PRO A 77 1.55 5.93 -17.60
CA PRO A 77 2.54 6.36 -16.63
C PRO A 77 1.87 7.13 -15.47
N THR A 78 2.25 6.77 -14.25
CA THR A 78 1.80 7.46 -13.03
C THR A 78 2.65 8.69 -12.67
N ARG A 79 3.75 8.92 -13.40
CA ARG A 79 4.57 10.14 -13.35
C ARG A 79 4.48 10.90 -14.67
N LEU A 80 4.62 12.22 -14.59
CA LEU A 80 4.63 13.11 -15.74
C LEU A 80 6.04 13.67 -15.93
N PRO A 81 6.51 13.84 -17.18
CA PRO A 81 7.74 14.60 -17.46
C PRO A 81 7.53 16.08 -17.13
N ASP A 82 8.62 16.84 -16.95
CA ASP A 82 8.49 18.29 -16.72
C ASP A 82 7.89 19.03 -17.93
N SER A 83 6.80 19.75 -17.69
CA SER A 83 6.13 20.62 -18.67
C SER A 83 6.69 22.05 -18.70
N GLY A 84 7.68 22.39 -17.86
CA GLY A 84 8.14 23.77 -17.74
C GLY A 84 7.03 24.71 -17.24
N LYS A 85 6.11 24.19 -16.42
CA LYS A 85 4.91 24.86 -15.89
C LYS A 85 3.82 25.18 -16.92
N GLN A 86 3.88 24.66 -18.14
CA GLN A 86 2.74 24.67 -19.05
C GLN A 86 1.72 23.62 -18.61
N TYR A 87 0.49 23.74 -19.10
CA TYR A 87 -0.49 22.67 -18.92
C TYR A 87 -0.09 21.45 -19.76
N TYR A 88 -0.55 20.29 -19.36
CA TYR A 88 -0.48 19.09 -20.17
C TYR A 88 -1.72 18.97 -21.06
N GLY A 89 -1.52 18.67 -22.33
CA GLY A 89 -2.57 18.20 -23.22
C GLY A 89 -2.40 16.74 -23.56
N ILE A 90 -3.51 16.05 -23.75
CA ILE A 90 -3.56 14.64 -24.13
C ILE A 90 -4.35 14.56 -25.43
N SER A 91 -3.74 13.97 -26.46
CA SER A 91 -4.45 13.47 -27.63
C SER A 91 -4.47 11.95 -27.54
N SER A 92 -5.62 11.32 -27.81
CA SER A 92 -5.74 9.88 -27.75
C SER A 92 -6.70 9.33 -28.80
N ARG A 93 -6.48 8.07 -29.20
CA ARG A 93 -7.37 7.32 -30.09
C ARG A 93 -7.33 5.83 -29.75
N LEU A 94 -8.45 5.16 -29.99
CA LEU A 94 -8.50 3.70 -30.05
C LEU A 94 -8.13 3.25 -31.46
N THR A 95 -7.47 2.10 -31.55
CA THR A 95 -7.23 1.36 -32.77
C THR A 95 -7.93 0.00 -32.66
N GLU A 96 -8.06 -0.73 -33.76
CA GLU A 96 -8.64 -2.09 -33.72
C GLU A 96 -7.89 -3.02 -32.76
N GLU A 97 -6.58 -2.81 -32.62
CA GLU A 97 -5.70 -3.67 -31.81
C GLU A 97 -5.29 -3.05 -30.46
N GLY A 98 -5.67 -1.81 -30.17
CA GLY A 98 -5.24 -1.14 -28.94
C GLY A 98 -5.52 0.36 -28.89
N TYR A 99 -4.49 1.14 -28.58
CA TYR A 99 -4.61 2.58 -28.38
C TYR A 99 -3.33 3.33 -28.72
N ALA A 100 -3.45 4.63 -28.96
CA ALA A 100 -2.32 5.55 -29.10
C ALA A 100 -2.61 6.87 -28.37
N ILE A 101 -1.60 7.41 -27.70
CA ILE A 101 -1.67 8.60 -26.84
C ILE A 101 -0.46 9.48 -27.12
N GLN A 102 -0.69 10.79 -27.18
CA GLN A 102 0.35 11.81 -27.16
C GLN A 102 0.10 12.77 -25.99
N LEU A 103 1.10 12.99 -25.16
CA LEU A 103 1.10 14.02 -24.12
C LEU A 103 1.97 15.19 -24.61
N TYR A 104 1.44 16.40 -24.56
CA TYR A 104 2.07 17.59 -25.13
C TYR A 104 1.93 18.81 -24.21
N ARG A 105 2.68 19.88 -24.48
CA ARG A 105 2.56 21.13 -23.72
C ARG A 105 1.42 21.99 -24.25
N ALA A 106 0.64 22.58 -23.36
CA ALA A 106 -0.48 23.46 -23.68
C ALA A 106 -0.43 24.76 -22.88
N ASP A 107 -0.76 25.87 -23.52
CA ASP A 107 -0.76 27.19 -22.86
C ASP A 107 -1.97 27.40 -21.95
N LYS A 108 -3.07 26.68 -22.22
CA LYS A 108 -4.30 26.68 -21.43
C LYS A 108 -4.67 25.27 -20.99
N ALA A 109 -5.41 25.18 -19.89
CA ALA A 109 -5.97 23.92 -19.42
C ALA A 109 -6.87 23.32 -20.51
N PRO A 110 -6.58 22.11 -21.02
CA PRO A 110 -7.44 21.46 -21.99
C PRO A 110 -8.72 20.93 -21.35
N ASP A 111 -9.78 20.83 -22.15
CA ASP A 111 -11.04 20.26 -21.70
C ASP A 111 -10.89 18.75 -21.48
N ALA A 112 -11.50 18.21 -20.42
CA ALA A 112 -11.41 16.78 -20.12
C ALA A 112 -11.88 15.91 -21.30
N ALA A 113 -12.91 16.34 -22.03
CA ALA A 113 -13.42 15.65 -23.22
C ALA A 113 -12.39 15.58 -24.36
N SER A 114 -11.46 16.55 -24.47
CA SER A 114 -10.45 16.53 -25.53
C SER A 114 -9.40 15.44 -25.32
N THR A 115 -9.33 14.86 -24.13
CA THR A 115 -8.39 13.79 -23.77
C THR A 115 -8.90 12.40 -24.13
N LEU A 116 -10.20 12.26 -24.42
CA LEU A 116 -10.86 10.97 -24.66
C LEU A 116 -10.58 10.44 -26.08
N PRO A 117 -10.52 9.11 -26.25
CA PRO A 117 -10.44 8.51 -27.58
C PRO A 117 -11.66 8.89 -28.43
N GLY A 118 -11.42 9.33 -29.67
CA GLY A 118 -12.48 9.77 -30.58
C GLY A 118 -12.81 11.27 -30.50
N ALA A 119 -12.18 12.03 -29.59
CA ALA A 119 -12.14 13.48 -29.70
C ALA A 119 -11.41 13.87 -31.00
N ASN A 120 -11.88 14.93 -31.67
CA ASN A 120 -11.19 15.55 -32.80
C ASN A 120 -9.93 16.29 -32.32
N SER A 121 -8.98 15.54 -31.78
CA SER A 121 -7.69 16.04 -31.30
C SER A 121 -6.65 15.76 -32.38
N PRO A 122 -6.23 16.77 -33.17
CA PRO A 122 -5.25 16.56 -34.23
C PRO A 122 -3.94 16.03 -33.65
N ALA A 123 -3.29 15.13 -34.40
CA ALA A 123 -1.94 14.68 -34.08
C ALA A 123 -1.01 15.90 -33.95
N ARG A 124 -0.18 15.91 -32.90
CA ARG A 124 0.72 17.01 -32.63
C ARG A 124 2.03 16.82 -33.38
N LYS A 125 2.69 17.94 -33.70
CA LYS A 125 4.03 17.92 -34.30
C LYS A 125 5.03 17.42 -33.24
N PRO A 126 6.08 16.67 -33.62
CA PRO A 126 7.05 16.12 -32.67
C PRO A 126 7.65 17.13 -31.69
N GLY A 127 7.91 18.37 -32.13
CA GLY A 127 8.47 19.43 -31.26
C GLY A 127 7.57 19.92 -30.12
N ASP A 128 6.26 19.64 -30.18
CA ASP A 128 5.30 20.01 -29.13
C ASP A 128 5.00 18.84 -28.16
N VAL A 129 5.41 17.62 -28.54
CA VAL A 129 5.11 16.38 -27.83
C VAL A 129 6.17 16.10 -26.76
N LEU A 130 5.73 15.83 -25.54
CA LEU A 130 6.59 15.40 -24.44
C LEU A 130 6.81 13.89 -24.49
N LEU A 131 5.73 13.15 -24.70
CA LEU A 131 5.76 11.70 -24.84
C LEU A 131 4.65 11.17 -25.72
N GLU A 132 4.88 9.96 -26.21
CA GLU A 132 3.93 9.14 -26.95
C GLU A 132 3.87 7.77 -26.30
N ALA A 133 2.66 7.22 -26.18
CA ALA A 133 2.46 5.88 -25.65
C ALA A 133 1.41 5.15 -26.49
N SER A 134 1.66 3.88 -26.79
CA SER A 134 0.70 3.07 -27.55
C SER A 134 0.73 1.61 -27.11
N ALA A 135 -0.35 0.90 -27.43
CA ALA A 135 -0.40 -0.54 -27.38
C ALA A 135 -1.10 -1.09 -28.64
N GLY A 136 -0.69 -2.27 -29.06
CA GLY A 136 -1.26 -2.99 -30.22
C GLY A 136 -0.79 -4.44 -30.24
N ALA A 137 -0.99 -5.14 -31.36
CA ALA A 137 -0.41 -6.46 -31.54
C ALA A 137 1.12 -6.41 -31.36
N ALA A 138 1.66 -7.40 -30.66
CA ALA A 138 3.09 -7.51 -30.45
C ALA A 138 3.80 -7.69 -31.80
N GLN A 139 4.76 -6.80 -32.07
CA GLN A 139 5.61 -6.88 -33.24
C GLN A 139 6.68 -7.96 -33.04
N SER A 140 6.91 -8.78 -34.07
CA SER A 140 7.96 -9.81 -34.11
C SER A 140 9.37 -9.21 -34.14
N SER A 141 9.49 -7.98 -34.62
CA SER A 141 10.73 -7.19 -34.65
C SER A 141 10.42 -5.72 -34.39
N PHE A 142 11.25 -5.07 -33.57
CA PHE A 142 11.17 -3.63 -33.29
C PHE A 142 12.46 -2.97 -33.79
N PRO A 143 12.43 -1.74 -34.31
CA PRO A 143 13.65 -1.03 -34.71
C PRO A 143 14.69 -1.08 -33.59
N HIS A 144 15.97 -1.26 -33.91
CA HIS A 144 17.05 -1.23 -32.94
C HIS A 144 18.20 -0.36 -33.48
N GLY A 145 18.85 0.39 -32.59
CA GLY A 145 20.04 1.17 -32.96
C GLY A 145 21.22 0.30 -33.39
N GLU A 146 22.24 0.94 -33.96
CA GLU A 146 23.44 0.26 -34.48
C GLU A 146 24.36 -0.26 -33.38
N THR A 147 24.46 0.48 -32.27
CA THR A 147 25.37 0.16 -31.16
C THR A 147 24.61 -0.50 -30.02
N LEU A 148 24.94 -1.76 -29.70
CA LEU A 148 24.48 -2.43 -28.50
C LEU A 148 25.19 -1.87 -27.26
N LEU A 149 24.43 -1.31 -26.32
CA LEU A 149 24.96 -0.75 -25.07
C LEU A 149 24.85 -1.73 -23.89
N LEU A 150 23.71 -2.42 -23.77
CA LEU A 150 23.42 -3.31 -22.64
C LEU A 150 22.44 -4.40 -23.05
N SER A 151 22.64 -5.63 -22.57
CA SER A 151 21.62 -6.68 -22.60
C SER A 151 21.54 -7.35 -21.23
N LYS A 152 20.39 -7.25 -20.56
CA LYS A 152 20.21 -7.73 -19.18
C LYS A 152 18.74 -7.94 -18.85
N ASN A 153 18.41 -9.01 -18.11
CA ASN A 153 17.06 -9.31 -17.59
C ASN A 153 15.94 -9.28 -18.65
N GLY A 154 16.20 -9.76 -19.88
CA GLY A 154 15.21 -9.73 -20.96
C GLY A 154 15.05 -8.37 -21.66
N TRP A 155 15.90 -7.40 -21.30
CA TRP A 155 15.95 -6.07 -21.91
C TRP A 155 17.24 -5.84 -22.67
N THR A 156 17.12 -5.23 -23.85
CA THR A 156 18.26 -4.84 -24.68
C THR A 156 18.23 -3.35 -24.97
N VAL A 157 19.37 -2.69 -24.84
CA VAL A 157 19.50 -1.24 -25.03
C VAL A 157 20.44 -0.95 -26.18
N TYR A 158 19.96 -0.20 -27.17
CA TYR A 158 20.74 0.25 -28.30
C TYR A 158 20.84 1.78 -28.35
N ALA A 159 21.84 2.26 -29.08
CA ALA A 159 22.00 3.66 -29.45
C ALA A 159 22.39 3.79 -30.93
N ASP A 160 21.98 4.89 -31.57
CA ASP A 160 22.50 5.28 -32.88
C ASP A 160 23.92 5.88 -32.79
N SER A 161 24.51 6.19 -33.95
CA SER A 161 25.85 6.76 -34.07
C SER A 161 26.01 8.06 -33.28
N ASP A 162 24.99 8.91 -33.27
CA ASP A 162 25.02 10.23 -32.65
C ASP A 162 24.91 10.12 -31.12
N ALA A 163 23.97 9.32 -30.63
CA ALA A 163 23.78 9.04 -29.20
C ALA A 163 24.98 8.31 -28.59
N ALA A 164 25.69 7.51 -29.38
CA ALA A 164 26.88 6.78 -28.99
C ALA A 164 28.20 7.44 -29.45
N ALA A 165 28.20 8.71 -29.87
CA ALA A 165 29.35 9.36 -30.49
C ALA A 165 30.62 9.41 -29.63
N THR A 166 30.51 9.32 -28.29
CA THR A 166 31.67 9.34 -27.38
C THR A 166 31.59 8.25 -26.31
N ASP A 167 32.75 7.74 -25.85
CA ASP A 167 32.81 6.73 -24.79
C ASP A 167 32.32 7.25 -23.43
N SER A 168 32.41 8.56 -23.18
CA SER A 168 31.81 9.19 -21.99
C SER A 168 30.29 9.04 -22.03
N ARG A 169 29.67 9.35 -23.18
CA ARG A 169 28.23 9.25 -23.36
C ARG A 169 27.74 7.79 -23.32
N LYS A 170 28.45 6.86 -23.97
CA LYS A 170 28.16 5.42 -23.87
C LYS A 170 28.15 4.96 -22.42
N ARG A 171 29.18 5.30 -21.64
CA ARG A 171 29.26 4.95 -20.21
C ARG A 171 28.10 5.56 -19.41
N GLN A 172 27.74 6.82 -19.67
CA GLN A 172 26.60 7.47 -19.02
C GLN A 172 25.29 6.73 -19.29
N LEU A 173 25.02 6.35 -20.54
CA LEU A 173 23.81 5.60 -20.93
C LEU A 173 23.81 4.20 -20.31
N VAL A 174 24.93 3.47 -20.40
CA VAL A 174 25.07 2.14 -19.78
C VAL A 174 24.84 2.21 -18.28
N GLN A 175 25.38 3.20 -17.58
CA GLN A 175 25.19 3.38 -16.15
C GLN A 175 23.73 3.68 -15.81
N ALA A 176 23.07 4.56 -16.56
CA ALA A 176 21.66 4.90 -16.36
C ALA A 176 20.77 3.65 -16.50
N PHE A 177 20.93 2.89 -17.59
CA PHE A 177 20.09 1.72 -17.86
C PHE A 177 20.45 0.49 -17.03
N SER A 178 21.70 0.35 -16.60
CA SER A 178 22.10 -0.72 -15.67
C SER A 178 21.43 -0.62 -14.31
N GLN A 179 21.05 0.60 -13.87
CA GLN A 179 20.26 0.80 -12.66
C GLN A 179 18.75 0.67 -12.93
N ALA A 180 18.30 1.13 -14.10
CA ALA A 180 16.92 1.01 -14.58
C ALA A 180 16.37 -0.42 -14.51
N VAL A 181 17.15 -1.36 -15.06
CA VAL A 181 16.75 -2.76 -15.30
C VAL A 181 16.74 -3.62 -14.01
N LYS A 182 17.01 -3.01 -12.84
CA LYS A 182 17.09 -3.74 -11.57
C LYS A 182 15.80 -3.73 -10.73
N PHE A 183 14.91 -2.75 -10.89
CA PHE A 183 13.88 -2.50 -9.86
C PHE A 183 12.52 -1.94 -10.33
N ALA A 184 12.19 -1.85 -11.62
CA ALA A 184 10.90 -1.28 -12.02
C ALA A 184 10.26 -2.08 -13.15
N THR A 185 9.00 -2.48 -13.01
CA THR A 185 8.18 -2.93 -14.14
C THR A 185 7.90 -1.71 -15.04
N PRO A 186 8.03 -1.82 -16.39
CA PRO A 186 8.15 -3.06 -17.17
C PRO A 186 9.58 -3.64 -17.29
N LEU A 187 10.61 -2.99 -16.74
CA LEU A 187 12.00 -3.46 -16.77
C LEU A 187 12.33 -4.63 -15.82
N SER A 188 11.32 -5.23 -15.16
CA SER A 188 11.49 -6.45 -14.36
C SER A 188 11.50 -7.69 -15.26
N ILE A 189 11.90 -8.84 -14.70
CA ILE A 189 11.96 -10.12 -15.43
C ILE A 189 10.61 -10.55 -16.05
N ASP A 190 9.52 -9.94 -15.62
CA ASP A 190 8.15 -10.25 -16.03
C ASP A 190 7.81 -9.72 -17.44
N ALA A 191 8.69 -8.92 -18.06
CA ALA A 191 8.56 -8.45 -19.44
C ALA A 191 9.89 -8.54 -20.19
N LYS A 192 9.78 -8.64 -21.52
CA LYS A 192 10.90 -8.52 -22.44
C LYS A 192 10.74 -7.25 -23.25
N GLY A 193 11.84 -6.56 -23.51
CA GLY A 193 11.77 -5.28 -24.20
C GLY A 193 13.08 -4.76 -24.77
N ILE A 194 12.96 -3.69 -25.54
CA ILE A 194 14.06 -2.98 -26.18
C ILE A 194 13.97 -1.51 -25.83
N ILE A 195 15.12 -0.87 -25.55
CA ILE A 195 15.25 0.58 -25.45
C ILE A 195 16.17 1.05 -26.57
N ASN A 196 15.78 2.10 -27.28
CA ASN A 196 16.62 2.80 -28.24
C ASN A 196 16.84 4.24 -27.80
N VAL A 197 18.06 4.71 -28.01
CA VAL A 197 18.44 6.12 -27.85
C VAL A 197 18.92 6.64 -29.19
N SER A 198 18.30 7.72 -29.67
CA SER A 198 18.75 8.41 -30.87
C SER A 198 19.08 9.87 -30.58
N GLY A 199 20.09 10.41 -31.26
CA GLY A 199 20.51 11.81 -31.11
C GLY A 199 21.11 12.18 -29.74
N THR A 200 21.34 13.47 -29.50
CA THR A 200 21.94 13.99 -28.26
C THR A 200 21.34 15.32 -27.82
N GLY A 201 21.57 15.69 -26.55
CA GLY A 201 21.15 16.98 -26.02
C GLY A 201 19.64 17.17 -26.05
N LYS A 202 19.18 18.23 -26.74
CA LYS A 202 17.75 18.56 -26.88
C LYS A 202 17.05 17.77 -27.99
N ASP A 203 17.82 17.19 -28.91
CA ASP A 203 17.32 16.39 -30.03
C ASP A 203 17.33 14.88 -29.69
N ALA A 204 17.66 14.54 -28.45
CA ALA A 204 17.66 13.17 -27.97
C ALA A 204 16.22 12.63 -27.91
N VAL A 205 16.00 11.47 -28.53
CA VAL A 205 14.73 10.73 -28.46
C VAL A 205 15.00 9.38 -27.82
N TYR A 206 14.15 9.04 -26.84
CA TYR A 206 14.23 7.79 -26.10
C TYR A 206 12.99 6.95 -26.39
N THR A 207 13.18 5.74 -26.90
CA THR A 207 12.08 4.83 -27.21
C THR A 207 12.21 3.56 -26.40
N ALA A 208 11.11 3.08 -25.81
CA ALA A 208 11.00 1.76 -25.20
C ALA A 208 9.88 0.97 -25.88
N TYR A 209 10.11 -0.31 -26.11
CA TYR A 209 9.09 -1.28 -26.53
C TYR A 209 9.14 -2.49 -25.62
N TRP A 210 8.00 -3.01 -25.18
CA TRP A 210 7.96 -4.23 -24.37
C TRP A 210 6.68 -5.04 -24.54
N SER A 211 6.76 -6.29 -24.13
CA SER A 211 5.61 -7.17 -23.99
C SER A 211 5.74 -8.03 -22.73
N PHE A 212 4.61 -8.30 -22.08
CA PHE A 212 4.54 -9.19 -20.93
C PHE A 212 4.24 -10.64 -21.32
N ASP A 213 3.51 -10.86 -22.41
CA ASP A 213 2.98 -12.16 -22.81
C ASP A 213 3.29 -12.54 -24.26
N GLY A 214 3.95 -11.64 -25.01
CA GLY A 214 4.23 -11.80 -26.44
C GLY A 214 3.03 -11.58 -27.35
N LYS A 215 1.85 -11.20 -26.81
CA LYS A 215 0.63 -10.94 -27.59
C LYS A 215 0.38 -9.44 -27.77
N THR A 216 0.54 -8.67 -26.70
CA THR A 216 0.39 -7.20 -26.75
C THR A 216 1.76 -6.54 -26.68
N GLY A 217 2.04 -5.64 -27.62
CA GLY A 217 3.23 -4.80 -27.64
C GLY A 217 2.90 -3.40 -27.13
N TYR A 218 3.70 -2.88 -26.20
CA TYR A 218 3.59 -1.53 -25.65
C TYR A 218 4.78 -0.69 -26.09
N THR A 219 4.53 0.53 -26.53
CA THR A 219 5.57 1.48 -26.93
C THR A 219 5.48 2.76 -26.09
N PHE A 220 6.64 3.30 -25.73
CA PHE A 220 6.79 4.60 -25.10
C PHE A 220 7.91 5.38 -25.80
N VAL A 221 7.61 6.56 -26.32
CA VAL A 221 8.57 7.50 -26.90
C VAL A 221 8.63 8.74 -26.03
N SER A 222 9.82 9.24 -25.74
CA SER A 222 10.02 10.47 -25.00
C SER A 222 10.96 11.41 -25.75
N HIS A 223 10.54 12.68 -25.83
CA HIS A 223 11.30 13.79 -26.40
C HIS A 223 11.82 14.71 -25.27
N THR A 224 12.03 14.15 -24.08
CA THR A 224 12.44 14.88 -22.87
C THR A 224 13.79 14.38 -22.36
N SER A 225 14.19 14.80 -21.16
CA SER A 225 15.48 14.41 -20.60
C SER A 225 15.57 12.90 -20.34
N LEU A 226 16.79 12.33 -20.33
CA LEU A 226 17.02 10.94 -19.91
C LEU A 226 16.45 10.64 -18.51
N ALA A 227 16.47 11.64 -17.62
CA ALA A 227 15.92 11.51 -16.27
C ALA A 227 14.39 11.37 -16.29
N ASP A 228 13.71 12.18 -17.10
CA ASP A 228 12.27 12.09 -17.30
C ASP A 228 11.88 10.78 -17.98
N PHE A 229 12.57 10.38 -19.06
CA PHE A 229 12.34 9.10 -19.74
C PHE A 229 12.37 7.94 -18.75
N ASN A 230 13.44 7.83 -17.96
CA ASN A 230 13.57 6.78 -16.94
C ASN A 230 12.48 6.86 -15.88
N SER A 231 12.22 8.06 -15.34
CA SER A 231 11.20 8.27 -14.31
C SER A 231 9.79 7.87 -14.78
N VAL A 232 9.44 8.22 -16.02
CA VAL A 232 8.14 7.91 -16.64
C VAL A 232 8.06 6.43 -16.97
N LEU A 233 9.09 5.84 -17.60
CA LEU A 233 9.11 4.41 -17.96
C LEU A 233 8.88 3.50 -16.73
N TYR A 234 9.50 3.81 -15.60
CA TYR A 234 9.34 3.03 -14.35
C TYR A 234 7.96 3.19 -13.69
N SER A 235 7.20 4.17 -14.14
CA SER A 235 5.92 4.56 -13.56
C SER A 235 4.72 3.98 -14.30
N PHE A 236 4.91 3.28 -15.42
CA PHE A 236 3.83 2.63 -16.14
C PHE A 236 3.14 1.58 -15.28
N ARG A 237 1.81 1.67 -15.18
CA ARG A 237 0.96 0.74 -14.43
C ARG A 237 -0.27 0.38 -15.26
N PRO A 238 -0.83 -0.83 -15.06
CA PRO A 238 -2.02 -1.28 -15.78
C PRO A 238 -3.24 -0.48 -15.33
N VAL A 239 -4.06 -0.05 -16.28
CA VAL A 239 -5.34 0.59 -16.06
C VAL A 239 -6.39 -0.49 -15.84
N ILE A 240 -6.57 -0.88 -14.57
CA ILE A 240 -7.49 -1.93 -14.13
C ILE A 240 -8.29 -1.44 -12.92
N ASN A 241 -9.42 -2.10 -12.63
CA ASN A 241 -10.08 -1.93 -11.34
C ASN A 241 -9.28 -2.65 -10.24
N LEU A 242 -8.67 -1.90 -9.35
CA LEU A 242 -7.86 -2.42 -8.25
C LEU A 242 -8.71 -3.15 -7.21
N LEU A 243 -9.98 -2.78 -7.05
CA LEU A 243 -10.88 -3.54 -6.16
C LEU A 243 -11.19 -4.93 -6.71
N ASN A 244 -10.96 -5.23 -7.99
CA ASN A 244 -11.08 -6.61 -8.51
C ASN A 244 -9.89 -7.49 -8.08
N ARG A 245 -8.90 -6.91 -7.41
CA ARG A 245 -7.66 -7.58 -7.00
C ARG A 245 -7.48 -7.62 -5.49
N ALA A 246 -8.13 -6.74 -4.75
CA ALA A 246 -8.08 -6.67 -3.29
C ALA A 246 -9.34 -6.03 -2.70
N ASP A 247 -9.68 -6.40 -1.46
CA ASP A 247 -10.78 -5.80 -0.71
C ASP A 247 -10.45 -4.38 -0.27
N VAL A 248 -9.18 -4.12 0.04
CA VAL A 248 -8.66 -2.80 0.45
C VAL A 248 -7.48 -2.43 -0.45
N VAL A 249 -7.52 -1.21 -0.96
CA VAL A 249 -6.44 -0.60 -1.74
C VAL A 249 -5.79 0.49 -0.90
N LEU A 250 -4.50 0.35 -0.65
CA LEU A 250 -3.68 1.28 0.13
C LEU A 250 -2.40 1.60 -0.64
N LEU A 251 -2.45 2.62 -1.46
CA LEU A 251 -1.35 3.00 -2.34
C LEU A 251 -0.76 4.35 -1.93
N PRO A 252 0.57 4.54 -2.08
CA PRO A 252 1.17 5.83 -1.79
C PRO A 252 0.66 6.87 -2.80
N LEU A 253 0.39 8.06 -2.30
CA LEU A 253 0.00 9.20 -3.12
C LEU A 253 1.02 10.31 -2.89
N SER A 254 1.76 10.66 -3.94
CA SER A 254 2.63 11.83 -3.94
C SER A 254 2.02 12.92 -4.82
N VAL A 255 1.95 14.13 -4.27
CA VAL A 255 1.51 15.32 -4.97
C VAL A 255 2.58 16.40 -4.87
N GLU A 256 2.66 17.24 -5.89
CA GLU A 256 3.65 18.30 -5.99
C GLU A 256 2.96 19.61 -6.37
N MET A 257 3.48 20.70 -5.83
CA MET A 257 3.06 22.06 -6.15
C MET A 257 4.26 22.87 -6.58
N ASN A 258 4.28 23.28 -7.84
CA ASN A 258 5.30 24.11 -8.45
C ASN A 258 4.93 25.59 -8.31
N TRP A 259 5.78 26.38 -7.69
CA TRP A 259 5.56 27.79 -7.40
C TRP A 259 6.74 28.65 -7.89
N GLN A 260 6.58 29.97 -7.83
CA GLN A 260 7.62 30.92 -8.21
C GLN A 260 7.61 32.09 -7.25
N THR A 261 8.80 32.57 -6.88
CA THR A 261 8.87 33.79 -6.05
C THR A 261 8.25 34.97 -6.78
N GLY A 262 7.53 35.82 -6.05
CA GLY A 262 6.85 36.99 -6.61
C GLY A 262 5.59 36.70 -7.42
N ARG A 263 5.14 35.43 -7.53
CA ARG A 263 3.86 35.08 -8.19
C ARG A 263 2.86 34.54 -7.19
N THR A 264 1.60 34.96 -7.32
CA THR A 264 0.45 34.52 -6.51
C THR A 264 -0.27 33.30 -7.12
N SER A 265 0.44 32.52 -7.95
CA SER A 265 -0.11 31.27 -8.50
C SER A 265 0.92 30.15 -8.40
N ALA A 266 0.40 28.94 -8.18
CA ALA A 266 1.16 27.71 -8.24
C ALA A 266 0.49 26.73 -9.21
N PHE A 267 1.28 25.81 -9.76
CA PHE A 267 0.82 24.75 -10.66
C PHE A 267 0.91 23.41 -9.95
N VAL A 268 -0.15 22.62 -10.03
CA VAL A 268 -0.24 21.25 -9.49
C VAL A 268 -0.23 20.31 -10.70
N PRO A 269 0.95 19.76 -11.10
CA PRO A 269 1.10 19.03 -12.36
C PRO A 269 0.16 17.85 -12.48
N ARG A 270 0.00 17.10 -11.39
CA ARG A 270 -0.86 15.91 -11.32
C ARG A 270 -2.33 16.22 -11.64
N GLU A 271 -2.82 17.39 -11.25
CA GLU A 271 -4.20 17.81 -11.50
C GLU A 271 -4.34 18.66 -12.76
N ASN A 272 -3.22 18.94 -13.43
CA ASN A 272 -3.13 19.90 -14.52
C ASN A 272 -3.75 21.26 -14.19
N LYS A 273 -3.62 21.71 -12.94
CA LYS A 273 -4.37 22.85 -12.43
C LYS A 273 -3.46 23.93 -11.87
N ARG A 274 -3.82 25.20 -12.12
CA ARG A 274 -3.27 26.33 -11.38
C ARG A 274 -4.14 26.67 -10.18
N ILE A 275 -3.51 26.93 -9.06
CA ILE A 275 -4.16 27.41 -7.84
C ILE A 275 -3.68 28.82 -7.52
N ALA A 276 -4.58 29.65 -7.02
CA ALA A 276 -4.24 30.95 -6.48
C ALA A 276 -3.62 30.78 -5.10
N LEU A 277 -2.54 31.52 -4.84
CA LEU A 277 -1.92 31.62 -3.53
C LEU A 277 -2.41 32.90 -2.85
N SER A 278 -2.64 32.82 -1.54
CA SER A 278 -3.03 33.96 -0.70
C SER A 278 -1.98 35.08 -0.68
N SER A 279 -0.70 34.75 -0.86
CA SER A 279 0.37 35.71 -1.13
C SER A 279 1.45 35.07 -1.99
N ALA A 280 2.30 35.88 -2.62
CA ALA A 280 3.44 35.38 -3.37
C ALA A 280 4.51 34.80 -2.42
N PRO A 281 5.12 33.64 -2.73
CA PRO A 281 6.33 33.19 -2.05
C PRO A 281 7.46 34.20 -2.26
N ILE A 282 8.33 34.34 -1.27
CA ILE A 282 9.45 35.31 -1.32
C ILE A 282 10.75 34.67 -0.85
N LEU A 283 11.86 35.14 -1.41
CA LEU A 283 13.20 34.91 -0.86
C LEU A 283 13.57 36.13 -0.04
N ALA A 284 13.83 35.95 1.26
CA ALA A 284 14.19 37.05 2.14
C ALA A 284 15.28 36.64 3.13
N ASN A 285 16.39 37.37 3.14
CA ASN A 285 17.59 37.06 3.94
C ASN A 285 18.06 35.62 3.72
N GLY A 286 18.16 35.18 2.46
CA GLY A 286 18.56 33.83 2.07
C GLY A 286 17.55 32.72 2.39
N ASN A 287 16.40 33.03 3.00
CA ASN A 287 15.39 32.06 3.39
C ASN A 287 14.15 32.18 2.50
N LEU A 288 13.63 31.05 2.04
CA LEU A 288 12.37 31.00 1.28
C LEU A 288 11.19 30.99 2.23
N TYR A 289 10.25 31.88 1.98
CA TYR A 289 9.02 32.05 2.73
C TYR A 289 7.83 31.69 1.85
N PHE A 290 6.90 30.92 2.42
CA PHE A 290 5.69 30.49 1.75
C PHE A 290 4.46 30.82 2.62
N PRO A 291 3.31 31.15 2.01
CA PRO A 291 2.09 31.37 2.77
C PRO A 291 1.66 30.12 3.54
N LEU A 292 1.54 30.23 4.87
CA LEU A 292 1.21 29.08 5.71
C LEU A 292 -0.14 28.47 5.34
N LYS A 293 -1.17 29.31 5.12
CA LYS A 293 -2.52 28.87 4.73
C LYS A 293 -2.49 27.97 3.50
N ASP A 294 -1.76 28.37 2.46
CA ASP A 294 -1.72 27.64 1.19
C ASP A 294 -0.93 26.34 1.30
N ALA A 295 0.15 26.32 2.10
CA ALA A 295 0.87 25.08 2.40
C ALA A 295 0.00 24.07 3.15
N ILE A 296 -0.76 24.53 4.16
CA ILE A 296 -1.65 23.65 4.92
C ILE A 296 -2.82 23.16 4.04
N ALA A 297 -3.39 24.03 3.21
CA ALA A 297 -4.43 23.64 2.26
C ALA A 297 -3.93 22.61 1.22
N PHE A 298 -2.71 22.77 0.71
CA PHE A 298 -2.09 21.83 -0.23
C PHE A 298 -1.99 20.41 0.34
N ILE A 299 -1.65 20.30 1.63
CA ILE A 299 -1.55 19.01 2.33
C ILE A 299 -2.87 18.54 2.94
N GLN A 300 -3.99 19.23 2.64
CA GLN A 300 -5.32 18.95 3.20
C GLN A 300 -5.33 18.95 4.74
N GLY A 301 -4.49 19.78 5.34
CA GLY A 301 -4.37 19.91 6.78
C GLY A 301 -5.39 20.87 7.38
N HIS A 302 -5.37 21.00 8.70
CA HIS A 302 -6.24 21.91 9.42
C HIS A 302 -5.45 23.14 9.87
N MET A 303 -6.08 24.31 9.80
CA MET A 303 -5.51 25.56 10.29
C MET A 303 -6.60 26.38 10.98
N GLN A 304 -6.31 26.84 12.19
CA GLN A 304 -7.17 27.71 12.99
C GLN A 304 -6.36 28.92 13.46
N THR A 305 -6.86 30.12 13.19
CA THR A 305 -6.26 31.35 13.72
C THR A 305 -7.00 31.74 14.99
N VAL A 306 -6.26 32.04 16.05
CA VAL A 306 -6.79 32.48 17.36
C VAL A 306 -6.18 33.86 17.68
N PRO A 307 -6.84 34.95 17.26
CA PRO A 307 -6.29 36.30 17.40
C PRO A 307 -6.05 36.72 18.84
N SER A 308 -6.94 36.34 19.77
CA SER A 308 -6.82 36.63 21.21
C SER A 308 -5.53 36.09 21.83
N GLU A 309 -5.01 34.99 21.30
CA GLU A 309 -3.76 34.37 21.75
C GLU A 309 -2.54 34.78 20.92
N ASN A 310 -2.73 35.59 19.88
CA ASN A 310 -1.73 35.81 18.84
C ASN A 310 -1.18 34.47 18.32
N ALA A 311 -2.05 33.51 18.05
CA ALA A 311 -1.66 32.16 17.69
C ALA A 311 -2.32 31.67 16.40
N VAL A 312 -1.59 30.82 15.69
CA VAL A 312 -2.12 29.97 14.62
C VAL A 312 -1.85 28.53 15.00
N TYR A 313 -2.92 27.75 15.08
CA TYR A 313 -2.86 26.30 15.20
C TYR A 313 -2.90 25.70 13.81
N PHE A 314 -2.02 24.73 13.55
CA PHE A 314 -1.99 24.05 12.26
C PHE A 314 -1.50 22.60 12.40
N SER A 315 -1.89 21.78 11.44
CA SER A 315 -1.60 20.35 11.43
C SER A 315 -1.69 19.79 10.02
N GLU A 316 -1.05 18.64 9.81
CA GLU A 316 -1.25 17.81 8.64
C GLU A 316 -2.66 17.17 8.62
N ASN A 317 -3.06 16.60 7.48
CA ASN A 317 -4.33 15.87 7.34
C ASN A 317 -4.46 14.75 8.38
N GLY A 318 -5.61 14.69 9.07
CA GLY A 318 -5.93 13.69 10.10
C GLY A 318 -5.55 14.09 11.53
N TYR A 319 -4.90 15.24 11.74
CA TYR A 319 -4.60 15.78 13.06
C TYR A 319 -5.26 17.14 13.26
N TYR A 320 -5.52 17.48 14.52
CA TYR A 320 -6.03 18.79 14.92
C TYR A 320 -5.09 19.42 15.93
N ASN A 321 -4.82 20.72 15.75
CA ASN A 321 -4.03 21.54 16.69
C ASN A 321 -2.67 20.92 17.08
N GLN A 322 -2.03 20.22 16.14
CA GLN A 322 -0.75 19.54 16.33
C GLN A 322 0.37 20.54 16.65
N LEU A 323 0.41 21.66 15.93
CA LEU A 323 1.40 22.72 16.09
C LEU A 323 0.71 24.05 16.42
N LYS A 324 1.32 24.83 17.31
CA LYS A 324 0.92 26.20 17.65
C LYS A 324 2.05 27.16 17.32
N LEU A 325 1.84 28.05 16.36
CA LEU A 325 2.71 29.19 16.08
C LEU A 325 2.20 30.42 16.82
N ASN A 326 2.99 30.98 17.73
CA ASN A 326 2.76 32.34 18.22
C ASN A 326 3.23 33.33 17.14
N VAL A 327 2.32 34.08 16.53
CA VAL A 327 2.61 34.94 15.39
C VAL A 327 3.34 36.23 15.77
N LYS A 328 3.40 36.57 17.07
CA LYS A 328 4.14 37.73 17.58
C LYS A 328 5.58 37.37 17.92
N THR A 329 5.80 36.25 18.61
CA THR A 329 7.13 35.82 19.04
C THR A 329 7.82 34.89 18.04
N GLY A 330 7.07 34.30 17.11
CA GLY A 330 7.57 33.31 16.17
C GLY A 330 7.89 31.95 16.80
N GLN A 331 7.54 31.72 18.06
CA GLN A 331 7.75 30.44 18.73
C GLN A 331 6.73 29.42 18.23
N VAL A 332 7.20 28.20 17.96
CA VAL A 332 6.38 27.07 17.51
C VAL A 332 6.42 25.99 18.58
N TYR A 333 5.23 25.49 18.93
CA TYR A 333 5.04 24.46 19.95
C TYR A 333 4.34 23.23 19.38
N LYS A 334 4.72 22.05 19.86
CA LYS A 334 3.98 20.79 19.68
C LYS A 334 3.47 20.37 21.07
N GLY A 335 2.17 20.46 21.29
CA GLY A 335 1.61 20.42 22.64
C GLY A 335 2.23 21.51 23.53
N ARG A 336 2.91 21.12 24.62
CA ARG A 336 3.60 22.05 25.54
C ARG A 336 5.08 22.25 25.20
N GLN A 337 5.65 21.44 24.32
CA GLN A 337 7.08 21.50 23.99
C GLN A 337 7.33 22.56 22.91
N LYS A 338 8.26 23.48 23.16
CA LYS A 338 8.78 24.39 22.13
C LYS A 338 9.65 23.59 21.16
N VAL A 339 9.31 23.60 19.88
CA VAL A 339 10.00 22.84 18.83
C VAL A 339 10.81 23.72 17.87
N ALA A 340 10.45 25.00 17.72
CA ALA A 340 11.21 25.94 16.90
C ALA A 340 10.97 27.41 17.31
N THR A 341 11.83 28.30 16.80
CA THR A 341 11.60 29.75 16.76
C THR A 341 11.91 30.23 15.35
N ILE A 342 10.97 30.93 14.72
CA ILE A 342 11.11 31.43 13.35
C ILE A 342 10.89 32.94 13.28
N LYS A 343 11.41 33.59 12.25
CA LYS A 343 11.02 34.96 11.92
C LYS A 343 9.74 34.93 11.10
N VAL A 344 8.59 35.24 11.69
CA VAL A 344 7.32 35.33 10.95
C VAL A 344 7.33 36.57 10.06
N ARG A 345 6.86 36.44 8.82
CA ARG A 345 6.62 37.59 7.93
C ARG A 345 5.12 37.75 7.70
N ARG A 346 4.67 39.00 7.59
CA ARG A 346 3.30 39.32 7.18
C ARG A 346 3.33 40.13 5.89
N GLN A 347 2.52 39.74 4.92
CA GLN A 347 2.25 40.52 3.71
C GLN A 347 0.75 40.59 3.53
N ASN A 348 0.17 41.79 3.51
CA ASN A 348 -1.27 42.01 3.33
C ASN A 348 -2.14 41.15 4.26
N GLY A 349 -1.74 40.99 5.52
CA GLY A 349 -2.44 40.15 6.51
C GLY A 349 -2.18 38.64 6.39
N VAL A 350 -1.49 38.17 5.34
CA VAL A 350 -1.10 36.77 5.16
C VAL A 350 0.16 36.46 5.95
N ILE A 351 0.16 35.33 6.66
CA ILE A 351 1.30 34.83 7.42
C ILE A 351 2.18 34.00 6.48
N LEU A 352 3.43 34.43 6.31
CA LEU A 352 4.45 33.68 5.61
C LEU A 352 5.44 33.10 6.62
N VAL A 353 5.76 31.82 6.43
CA VAL A 353 6.72 31.08 7.26
C VAL A 353 7.88 30.57 6.40
N PRO A 354 9.08 30.37 6.98
CA PRO A 354 10.17 29.73 6.26
C PRO A 354 9.75 28.32 5.81
N LEU A 355 10.03 27.95 4.55
CA LEU A 355 9.77 26.59 4.04
C LEU A 355 10.44 25.51 4.89
N ARG A 356 11.61 25.82 5.46
CA ARG A 356 12.31 24.95 6.40
C ARG A 356 11.46 24.53 7.60
N LEU A 357 10.59 25.41 8.13
CA LEU A 357 9.66 25.04 9.19
C LEU A 357 8.71 23.93 8.73
N LEU A 358 8.17 24.06 7.52
CA LEU A 358 7.22 23.09 6.97
C LEU A 358 7.93 21.76 6.69
N GLN A 359 9.18 21.80 6.24
CA GLN A 359 9.99 20.60 6.08
C GLN A 359 10.27 19.91 7.42
N GLU A 360 10.73 20.65 8.44
CA GLU A 360 11.15 20.09 9.72
C GLU A 360 9.96 19.60 10.57
N GLN A 361 8.83 20.32 10.54
CA GLN A 361 7.70 20.06 11.44
C GLN A 361 6.57 19.26 10.77
N LEU A 362 6.45 19.33 9.44
CA LEU A 362 5.41 18.62 8.67
C LEU A 362 5.98 17.68 7.60
N GLY A 363 7.31 17.54 7.51
CA GLY A 363 7.95 16.60 6.58
C GLY A 363 7.78 16.96 5.11
N LEU A 364 7.54 18.23 4.75
CA LEU A 364 7.31 18.64 3.36
C LEU A 364 8.64 18.85 2.62
N PRO A 365 9.07 17.92 1.74
CA PRO A 365 10.26 18.16 0.92
C PRO A 365 10.03 19.34 -0.01
N PHE A 366 11.08 20.13 -0.22
CA PHE A 366 11.05 21.18 -1.22
C PHE A 366 12.36 21.29 -1.98
N SER A 367 12.28 21.79 -3.21
CA SER A 367 13.42 22.16 -4.05
C SER A 367 13.25 23.61 -4.51
N TYR A 368 14.36 24.29 -4.80
CA TYR A 368 14.35 25.65 -5.31
C TYR A 368 15.50 25.86 -6.31
N ASP A 369 15.14 26.32 -7.49
CA ASP A 369 16.07 26.83 -8.49
C ASP A 369 16.13 28.35 -8.36
N SER A 370 17.29 28.86 -7.92
CA SER A 370 17.52 30.29 -7.74
C SER A 370 17.58 31.06 -9.05
N SER A 371 18.02 30.42 -10.14
CA SER A 371 18.14 31.05 -11.46
C SER A 371 16.77 31.28 -12.09
N ALA A 372 15.92 30.25 -12.08
CA ALA A 372 14.55 30.30 -12.59
C ALA A 372 13.56 30.94 -11.58
N LYS A 373 14.01 31.12 -10.32
CA LYS A 373 13.21 31.61 -9.18
C LYS A 373 12.02 30.70 -8.86
N THR A 374 12.14 29.41 -9.15
CA THR A 374 11.05 28.42 -9.07
C THR A 374 11.31 27.44 -7.97
N GLY A 375 10.26 26.95 -7.32
CA GLY A 375 10.41 25.84 -6.38
C GLY A 375 9.26 24.87 -6.46
N THR A 376 9.46 23.71 -5.84
CA THR A 376 8.48 22.65 -5.73
C THR A 376 8.31 22.31 -4.26
N ILE A 377 7.07 22.15 -3.79
CA ILE A 377 6.75 21.52 -2.50
C ILE A 377 6.12 20.17 -2.81
N GLY A 378 6.69 19.10 -2.25
CA GLY A 378 6.13 17.77 -2.30
C GLY A 378 5.33 17.44 -1.05
N TYR A 379 4.31 16.61 -1.21
CA TYR A 379 3.56 16.02 -0.10
C TYR A 379 3.28 14.55 -0.40
N SER A 380 3.57 13.68 0.56
CA SER A 380 3.30 12.25 0.46
C SER A 380 2.22 11.86 1.47
N THR A 381 1.24 11.12 1.00
CA THR A 381 0.09 10.64 1.77
C THR A 381 -0.35 9.27 1.25
N TRP A 382 -1.48 8.78 1.72
CA TRP A 382 -2.05 7.49 1.33
C TRP A 382 -3.36 7.69 0.57
N PHE A 383 -3.46 7.04 -0.59
CA PHE A 383 -4.74 6.79 -1.23
C PHE A 383 -5.35 5.53 -0.62
N THR A 384 -6.60 5.64 -0.17
CA THR A 384 -7.34 4.53 0.40
C THR A 384 -8.68 4.35 -0.29
N ASN A 385 -9.04 3.10 -0.55
CA ASN A 385 -10.35 2.71 -1.01
C ASN A 385 -10.63 1.26 -0.57
N ASN A 386 -11.88 0.87 -0.45
CA ASN A 386 -12.25 -0.45 0.02
C ASN A 386 -13.64 -0.88 -0.47
N ARG A 387 -13.82 -2.19 -0.60
CA ARG A 387 -15.15 -2.80 -0.67
C ARG A 387 -15.83 -2.73 0.70
N PRO A 388 -17.17 -2.80 0.75
CA PRO A 388 -17.87 -3.11 1.99
C PRO A 388 -17.37 -4.46 2.54
N LEU A 389 -16.96 -4.48 3.80
CA LEU A 389 -16.42 -5.68 4.42
C LEU A 389 -17.54 -6.44 5.13
N LYS A 390 -17.63 -7.74 4.85
CA LYS A 390 -18.63 -8.65 5.44
C LYS A 390 -17.94 -9.85 6.07
N ALA A 391 -18.45 -10.31 7.21
CA ALA A 391 -17.96 -11.52 7.86
C ALA A 391 -19.11 -12.41 8.33
N SER A 392 -19.00 -13.70 8.03
CA SER A 392 -19.87 -14.77 8.50
C SER A 392 -19.24 -15.64 9.60
N SER A 393 -18.00 -15.34 10.01
CA SER A 393 -17.27 -16.10 11.04
C SER A 393 -16.55 -15.16 12.00
N ALA A 394 -16.09 -15.69 13.13
CA ALA A 394 -15.31 -14.94 14.13
C ALA A 394 -13.93 -14.43 13.64
N ASN A 395 -13.55 -14.72 12.39
CA ASN A 395 -12.38 -14.14 11.75
C ASN A 395 -12.78 -13.48 10.43
N LEU A 396 -12.41 -12.21 10.28
CA LEU A 396 -12.48 -11.52 8.99
C LEU A 396 -11.15 -11.71 8.26
N SER A 397 -11.20 -12.33 7.08
CA SER A 397 -10.07 -12.33 6.13
C SER A 397 -10.23 -11.18 5.14
N VAL A 398 -9.23 -10.30 5.06
CA VAL A 398 -9.23 -9.13 4.17
C VAL A 398 -7.98 -9.19 3.30
N SER A 399 -8.17 -9.07 1.98
CA SER A 399 -7.06 -8.88 1.05
C SER A 399 -6.71 -7.39 0.91
N VAL A 400 -5.44 -7.04 1.05
CA VAL A 400 -4.95 -5.66 1.05
C VAL A 400 -3.86 -5.49 0.00
N LEU A 401 -4.10 -4.68 -1.03
CA LEU A 401 -3.09 -4.27 -2.00
C LEU A 401 -2.39 -3.00 -1.51
N GLY A 402 -1.07 -3.06 -1.29
CA GLY A 402 -0.33 -1.87 -0.88
C GLY A 402 1.19 -1.98 -0.88
N ILE A 403 1.85 -1.00 -0.26
CA ILE A 403 3.31 -0.98 -0.08
C ILE A 403 3.69 -0.84 1.39
N GLY A 404 4.69 -1.61 1.84
CA GLY A 404 5.27 -1.45 3.17
C GLY A 404 4.64 -2.32 4.26
N THR A 405 4.92 -1.97 5.51
CA THR A 405 4.47 -2.70 6.69
C THR A 405 3.36 -1.89 7.36
N PHE A 406 2.17 -2.47 7.42
CA PHE A 406 1.03 -1.90 8.14
C PHE A 406 0.66 -2.83 9.28
N TYR A 407 -0.02 -2.27 10.27
CA TYR A 407 -0.78 -3.08 11.20
C TYR A 407 -2.23 -3.13 10.76
N TYR A 408 -2.90 -4.22 11.12
CA TYR A 408 -4.35 -4.37 10.94
C TYR A 408 -4.94 -4.86 12.26
N GLU A 409 -6.07 -4.33 12.70
CA GLU A 409 -6.70 -4.74 13.96
C GLU A 409 -8.21 -4.58 13.87
N SER A 410 -8.94 -5.18 14.82
CA SER A 410 -10.34 -4.85 15.04
C SER A 410 -10.43 -3.65 15.98
N SER A 411 -11.42 -2.78 15.79
CA SER A 411 -11.73 -1.71 16.73
C SER A 411 -12.01 -2.19 18.16
N ARG A 412 -12.40 -3.46 18.32
CA ARG A 412 -12.70 -4.05 19.64
C ARG A 412 -11.59 -4.93 20.18
N ILE A 413 -10.69 -5.39 19.32
CA ILE A 413 -9.59 -6.28 19.69
C ILE A 413 -8.35 -5.97 18.85
N SER A 414 -7.23 -5.63 19.50
CA SER A 414 -5.91 -5.57 18.86
C SER A 414 -5.54 -6.92 18.22
N SER A 415 -4.76 -6.88 17.13
CA SER A 415 -4.32 -8.10 16.45
C SER A 415 -3.55 -9.05 17.37
N PHE A 416 -3.99 -10.30 17.46
CA PHE A 416 -3.25 -11.39 18.10
C PHE A 416 -2.18 -11.95 17.16
N GLY A 417 -1.19 -11.13 16.78
CA GLY A 417 -0.03 -11.59 15.99
C GLY A 417 -0.34 -12.40 14.72
N THR A 418 -1.57 -12.34 14.19
CA THR A 418 -2.10 -13.23 13.15
C THR A 418 -2.19 -12.49 11.83
N PHE A 419 -1.05 -11.97 11.39
CA PHE A 419 -0.88 -11.56 10.00
C PHE A 419 -0.22 -12.70 9.26
N SER A 420 -0.97 -13.40 8.40
CA SER A 420 -0.36 -14.35 7.47
C SER A 420 0.06 -13.60 6.21
N TYR A 421 1.36 -13.57 5.95
CA TYR A 421 1.89 -13.12 4.67
C TYR A 421 1.66 -14.23 3.64
N GLN A 422 0.46 -14.32 3.06
CA GLN A 422 0.34 -14.97 1.77
C GLN A 422 0.80 -13.97 0.71
N GLN A 423 2.09 -14.01 0.38
CA GLN A 423 2.63 -13.23 -0.72
C GLN A 423 2.02 -13.75 -2.03
N SER A 424 0.94 -13.11 -2.45
CA SER A 424 0.43 -13.23 -3.80
C SER A 424 1.07 -12.15 -4.66
N ASN A 425 1.44 -12.50 -5.90
CA ASN A 425 2.01 -11.54 -6.83
C ASN A 425 1.00 -10.40 -7.06
N PRO A 426 1.44 -9.13 -7.05
CA PRO A 426 0.55 -8.03 -7.40
C PRO A 426 0.10 -8.16 -8.87
N PRO A 427 -0.90 -7.38 -9.31
CA PRO A 427 -1.35 -7.41 -10.70
C PRO A 427 -0.17 -7.20 -11.67
N GLN A 428 -0.20 -7.89 -12.81
CA GLN A 428 0.85 -7.78 -13.85
C GLN A 428 1.10 -6.32 -14.20
N GLY A 429 2.35 -5.87 -14.16
CA GLY A 429 2.68 -4.45 -14.34
C GLY A 429 3.05 -3.71 -13.05
N TYR A 430 2.72 -4.28 -11.88
CA TYR A 430 3.21 -3.81 -10.60
C TYR A 430 4.49 -4.55 -10.22
N ASN A 431 5.45 -3.81 -9.65
CA ASN A 431 6.68 -4.40 -9.15
C ASN A 431 6.42 -5.19 -7.85
N GLY A 432 6.56 -6.52 -7.90
CA GLY A 432 6.42 -7.42 -6.75
C GLY A 432 7.42 -7.23 -5.60
N ARG A 433 8.50 -6.46 -5.80
CA ARG A 433 9.40 -6.03 -4.70
C ARG A 433 8.91 -4.79 -3.97
N LYS A 434 8.00 -4.01 -4.58
CA LYS A 434 7.51 -2.75 -4.03
C LYS A 434 6.07 -2.87 -3.54
N TYR A 435 5.23 -3.56 -4.31
CA TYR A 435 3.82 -3.76 -4.04
C TYR A 435 3.57 -5.22 -3.70
N ASN A 436 2.70 -5.45 -2.72
CA ASN A 436 2.29 -6.78 -2.33
C ASN A 436 0.78 -6.80 -2.13
N LEU A 437 0.21 -7.99 -2.33
CA LEU A 437 -1.13 -8.31 -1.89
C LEU A 437 -1.01 -9.15 -0.60
N TYR A 438 -1.55 -8.63 0.49
CA TYR A 438 -1.51 -9.24 1.81
C TYR A 438 -2.87 -9.82 2.16
N GLN A 439 -2.90 -10.92 2.93
CA GLN A 439 -4.13 -11.41 3.55
C GLN A 439 -4.06 -11.17 5.06
N ALA A 440 -4.83 -10.20 5.54
CA ALA A 440 -4.98 -9.95 6.96
C ALA A 440 -6.15 -10.78 7.50
N SER A 441 -5.94 -11.51 8.60
CA SER A 441 -7.02 -12.16 9.33
C SER A 441 -7.15 -11.49 10.69
N ILE A 442 -8.31 -10.91 10.98
CA ILE A 442 -8.56 -10.25 12.27
C ILE A 442 -9.71 -10.93 13.01
N PRO A 443 -9.59 -11.13 14.34
CA PRO A 443 -10.69 -11.63 15.15
C PRO A 443 -11.79 -10.56 15.25
N LEU A 444 -13.04 -11.00 15.18
CA LEU A 444 -14.22 -10.18 15.39
C LEU A 444 -14.95 -10.58 16.68
N LEU A 445 -15.82 -9.69 17.16
CA LEU A 445 -16.72 -9.92 18.30
C LEU A 445 -18.20 -9.77 17.88
N PRO A 446 -19.17 -10.21 18.70
CA PRO A 446 -20.59 -9.95 18.45
C PRO A 446 -20.89 -8.45 18.50
N GLY A 447 -21.64 -7.91 17.55
CA GLY A 447 -21.97 -6.49 17.46
C GLY A 447 -21.06 -5.69 16.51
N GLU A 448 -20.99 -4.36 16.71
CA GLU A 448 -20.28 -3.48 15.77
C GLU A 448 -18.75 -3.68 15.81
N ASN A 449 -18.16 -4.02 14.67
CA ASN A 449 -16.73 -4.12 14.49
C ASN A 449 -16.27 -3.18 13.38
N GLN A 450 -15.01 -2.75 13.44
CA GLN A 450 -14.36 -2.07 12.35
C GLN A 450 -12.97 -2.68 12.11
N PHE A 451 -12.60 -2.85 10.85
CA PHE A 451 -11.25 -3.18 10.41
C PHE A 451 -10.42 -1.89 10.40
N ILE A 452 -9.48 -1.79 11.33
CA ILE A 452 -8.57 -0.65 11.46
C ILE A 452 -7.25 -1.02 10.80
N TYR A 453 -6.69 -0.10 10.03
CA TYR A 453 -5.33 -0.23 9.55
C TYR A 453 -4.56 1.07 9.66
N GLY A 454 -3.26 0.93 9.88
CA GLY A 454 -2.40 2.07 10.11
C GLY A 454 -0.93 1.80 9.86
N ASP A 455 -0.15 2.87 9.89
CA ASP A 455 1.29 2.86 9.67
C ASP A 455 1.98 2.24 10.89
N SER A 456 2.69 1.13 10.68
CA SER A 456 3.35 0.39 11.74
C SER A 456 4.54 1.12 12.35
N ARG A 457 5.10 2.14 11.68
CA ARG A 457 6.29 2.87 12.14
C ARG A 457 5.97 3.91 13.18
N ASN A 458 4.83 4.57 13.06
CA ASN A 458 4.42 5.68 13.94
C ASN A 458 3.10 5.42 14.68
N GLY A 459 2.45 4.27 14.43
CA GLY A 459 1.19 3.91 15.08
C GLY A 459 -0.02 4.72 14.59
N ARG A 460 0.12 5.48 13.49
CA ARG A 460 -0.96 6.31 12.96
C ARG A 460 -2.03 5.42 12.31
N ILE A 461 -3.26 5.54 12.78
CA ILE A 461 -4.43 4.99 12.08
C ILE A 461 -4.58 5.75 10.74
N ILE A 462 -4.60 5.00 9.65
CA ILE A 462 -4.83 5.54 8.31
C ILE A 462 -6.33 5.56 8.03
N ASN A 463 -7.04 4.47 8.33
CA ASN A 463 -8.48 4.39 8.17
C ASN A 463 -9.09 3.29 9.06
N SER A 464 -10.41 3.34 9.19
CA SER A 464 -11.23 2.32 9.84
C SER A 464 -12.44 2.01 8.96
N ILE A 465 -12.69 0.74 8.69
CA ILE A 465 -13.76 0.29 7.80
C ILE A 465 -14.77 -0.52 8.64
N PRO A 466 -16.05 -0.09 8.73
CA PRO A 466 -17.09 -0.89 9.37
C PRO A 466 -17.21 -2.28 8.74
N VAL A 467 -17.38 -3.29 9.59
CA VAL A 467 -17.56 -4.68 9.15
C VAL A 467 -19.00 -5.08 9.44
N ASP A 468 -19.74 -5.41 8.39
CA ASP A 468 -21.07 -5.99 8.51
C ASP A 468 -20.94 -7.46 8.90
N SER A 469 -21.32 -7.78 10.14
CA SER A 469 -21.28 -9.12 10.68
C SER A 469 -22.52 -9.38 11.53
N LYS A 470 -23.07 -10.59 11.43
CA LYS A 470 -24.20 -11.06 12.24
C LYS A 470 -23.74 -12.06 13.29
N LEU A 471 -22.56 -11.82 13.86
CA LEU A 471 -21.97 -12.71 14.85
C LEU A 471 -22.72 -12.61 16.17
N THR A 472 -22.98 -13.78 16.74
CA THR A 472 -23.51 -13.99 18.08
C THR A 472 -22.40 -14.52 19.00
N ALA A 473 -22.67 -14.60 20.31
CA ALA A 473 -21.72 -15.15 21.26
C ALA A 473 -21.29 -16.59 20.95
N ALA A 474 -22.18 -17.41 20.37
CA ALA A 474 -21.90 -18.80 19.99
C ALA A 474 -20.90 -18.91 18.85
N ASP A 475 -20.79 -17.87 18.01
CA ASP A 475 -19.89 -17.88 16.86
C ASP A 475 -18.43 -17.62 17.23
N ILE A 476 -18.15 -17.17 18.47
CA ILE A 476 -16.81 -16.80 18.92
C ILE A 476 -16.14 -17.97 19.65
N PRO A 477 -15.23 -18.72 19.01
CA PRO A 477 -14.68 -19.93 19.59
C PRO A 477 -13.64 -19.62 20.68
N PHE A 478 -13.43 -20.60 21.56
CA PHE A 478 -12.16 -20.69 22.29
C PHE A 478 -11.03 -20.89 21.28
N ARG A 479 -9.99 -20.06 21.36
CA ARG A 479 -8.86 -20.07 20.41
C ARG A 479 -7.72 -20.88 20.99
N TYR A 480 -7.70 -22.16 20.66
CA TYR A 480 -6.64 -23.08 21.09
C TYR A 480 -5.33 -22.76 20.36
N SER A 481 -4.24 -23.00 21.08
CA SER A 481 -2.90 -22.76 20.58
C SER A 481 -2.43 -23.87 19.66
N GLY A 482 -1.66 -23.52 18.62
CA GLY A 482 -1.07 -24.47 17.69
C GLY A 482 0.24 -25.10 18.15
N TYR A 483 0.57 -25.08 19.45
CA TYR A 483 1.76 -25.77 19.96
C TYR A 483 1.56 -27.28 19.82
N PRO A 484 2.46 -28.02 19.14
CA PRO A 484 2.30 -29.47 18.94
C PRO A 484 2.17 -30.27 20.24
N SER A 485 2.74 -29.75 21.35
CA SER A 485 2.61 -30.36 22.68
C SER A 485 1.16 -30.40 23.20
N TYR A 486 0.22 -29.68 22.58
CA TYR A 486 -1.19 -29.69 22.93
C TYR A 486 -2.07 -30.48 21.96
N ASP A 487 -1.51 -31.15 20.94
CA ASP A 487 -2.31 -31.85 19.93
C ASP A 487 -3.22 -32.94 20.54
N SER A 488 -2.85 -33.52 21.69
CA SER A 488 -3.66 -34.49 22.44
C SER A 488 -4.46 -33.89 23.60
N LEU A 489 -4.33 -32.59 23.87
CA LEU A 489 -4.99 -31.93 24.99
C LEU A 489 -6.42 -31.54 24.61
N SER A 490 -7.40 -32.21 25.20
CA SER A 490 -8.81 -31.85 25.06
C SER A 490 -9.32 -31.16 26.32
N LEU A 491 -9.96 -30.00 26.14
CA LEU A 491 -10.57 -29.21 27.22
C LEU A 491 -12.05 -28.99 26.93
N ASP A 492 -12.88 -29.32 27.90
CA ASP A 492 -14.28 -28.88 27.95
C ASP A 492 -14.34 -27.59 28.76
N LEU A 493 -14.57 -26.44 28.11
CA LEU A 493 -14.50 -25.12 28.72
C LEU A 493 -15.87 -24.46 28.72
N LYS A 494 -16.20 -23.81 29.83
CA LYS A 494 -17.43 -23.04 30.02
C LYS A 494 -17.15 -21.71 30.69
N LEU A 495 -17.82 -20.65 30.22
CA LEU A 495 -17.80 -19.33 30.84
C LEU A 495 -19.19 -19.03 31.41
N SER A 496 -19.23 -18.54 32.65
CA SER A 496 -20.46 -18.09 33.31
C SER A 496 -20.25 -16.70 33.91
N SER A 497 -21.12 -15.74 33.60
CA SER A 497 -21.01 -14.37 34.12
C SER A 497 -21.65 -14.22 35.50
N SER A 498 -21.33 -13.12 36.19
CA SER A 498 -21.76 -12.86 37.56
C SER A 498 -23.28 -12.75 37.76
N ASP A 499 -24.03 -12.54 36.69
CA ASP A 499 -25.50 -12.53 36.64
C ASP A 499 -26.10 -13.94 36.44
N GLY A 500 -25.27 -14.97 36.36
CA GLY A 500 -25.68 -16.36 36.17
C GLY A 500 -25.89 -16.75 34.69
N ALA A 501 -25.58 -15.87 33.73
CA ALA A 501 -25.68 -16.23 32.31
C ALA A 501 -24.52 -17.16 31.91
N ASP A 502 -24.86 -18.26 31.25
CA ASP A 502 -23.92 -19.20 30.67
C ASP A 502 -23.64 -18.84 29.21
N TRP A 503 -22.36 -18.86 28.85
CA TRP A 503 -21.91 -18.48 27.53
C TRP A 503 -21.51 -19.71 26.71
N PRO A 504 -21.99 -19.82 25.46
CA PRO A 504 -21.87 -21.04 24.66
C PRO A 504 -20.46 -21.28 24.07
N ALA A 505 -19.56 -20.30 24.15
CA ALA A 505 -18.25 -20.38 23.50
C ALA A 505 -17.20 -19.46 24.18
N GLY A 506 -16.12 -19.14 23.48
CA GLY A 506 -14.97 -18.34 23.98
C GLY A 506 -15.22 -16.84 24.08
N TYR A 507 -16.45 -16.42 24.34
CA TYR A 507 -16.87 -15.04 24.53
C TYR A 507 -17.83 -14.92 25.70
N ALA A 508 -17.57 -13.97 26.61
CA ALA A 508 -18.49 -13.64 27.68
C ALA A 508 -18.59 -12.13 27.92
N GLU A 509 -19.76 -11.65 28.32
CA GLU A 509 -19.99 -10.29 28.80
C GLU A 509 -20.35 -10.32 30.28
N THR A 510 -19.89 -9.32 31.04
CA THR A 510 -20.17 -9.23 32.47
C THR A 510 -20.21 -7.78 32.96
N SER A 511 -20.87 -7.53 34.08
CA SER A 511 -20.76 -6.28 34.84
C SER A 511 -19.76 -6.36 36.00
N SER A 512 -19.28 -7.56 36.35
CA SER A 512 -18.42 -7.75 37.52
C SER A 512 -17.31 -8.79 37.31
N TYR A 513 -17.67 -10.06 37.09
CA TYR A 513 -16.72 -11.16 36.93
C TYR A 513 -17.26 -12.23 35.99
N VAL A 514 -16.36 -13.08 35.49
CA VAL A 514 -16.68 -14.29 34.72
C VAL A 514 -15.97 -15.47 35.38
N ASP A 515 -16.70 -16.54 35.66
CA ASP A 515 -16.14 -17.80 36.12
C ASP A 515 -15.78 -18.65 34.89
N LEU A 516 -14.50 -18.98 34.74
CA LEU A 516 -14.03 -20.01 33.82
C LEU A 516 -14.09 -21.34 34.54
N SER A 517 -14.81 -22.31 33.99
CA SER A 517 -14.82 -23.69 34.48
C SER A 517 -14.50 -24.65 33.34
N GLY A 518 -13.96 -25.81 33.68
CA GLY A 518 -13.71 -26.83 32.68
C GLY A 518 -13.15 -28.14 33.22
N ALA A 519 -12.92 -29.07 32.30
CA ALA A 519 -12.33 -30.37 32.57
C ALA A 519 -11.28 -30.73 31.51
N ILE A 520 -10.13 -31.23 31.95
CA ILE A 520 -9.11 -31.83 31.07
C ILE A 520 -9.55 -33.27 30.76
N GLN A 521 -9.94 -33.53 29.52
CA GLN A 521 -10.36 -34.87 29.08
C GLN A 521 -9.13 -35.75 28.83
N ALA A 522 -9.21 -37.02 29.22
CA ALA A 522 -8.04 -37.91 29.37
C ALA A 522 -7.17 -38.04 28.11
N GLY A 523 -5.89 -37.65 28.23
CA GLY A 523 -4.84 -37.84 27.22
C GLY A 523 -3.64 -36.89 27.44
N GLY A 524 -2.46 -37.44 27.73
CA GLY A 524 -1.18 -36.72 27.66
C GLY A 524 -0.61 -36.20 28.98
N ASP A 525 -1.16 -35.13 29.55
CA ASP A 525 -0.50 -34.38 30.64
C ASP A 525 -1.42 -34.16 31.85
N ARG A 526 -1.09 -34.77 33.00
CA ARG A 526 -1.78 -34.47 34.27
C ARG A 526 -1.29 -33.14 34.82
N PHE A 527 -1.88 -32.04 34.36
CA PHE A 527 -1.66 -30.74 34.98
C PHE A 527 -2.26 -30.73 36.39
N SER A 528 -1.43 -30.47 37.41
CA SER A 528 -1.89 -30.26 38.79
C SER A 528 -2.33 -28.82 39.06
N SER A 529 -2.01 -27.91 38.14
CA SER A 529 -2.41 -26.51 38.16
C SER A 529 -2.42 -25.94 36.75
N LEU A 530 -3.12 -24.83 36.58
CA LEU A 530 -3.11 -24.02 35.38
C LEU A 530 -2.72 -22.58 35.75
N ARG A 531 -2.29 -21.81 34.76
CA ARG A 531 -1.94 -20.40 34.94
C ARG A 531 -2.80 -19.52 34.03
N LEU A 532 -3.21 -18.36 34.51
CA LEU A 532 -4.02 -17.42 33.74
C LEU A 532 -3.47 -16.00 33.83
N THR A 533 -3.55 -15.29 32.71
CA THR A 533 -3.41 -13.83 32.64
C THR A 533 -4.55 -13.23 31.83
N TYR A 534 -4.74 -11.93 32.00
CA TYR A 534 -5.58 -11.14 31.11
C TYR A 534 -4.88 -9.84 30.74
N ARG A 535 -5.23 -9.29 29.58
CA ARG A 535 -4.79 -7.96 29.13
C ARG A 535 -5.95 -7.23 28.46
N PRO A 536 -6.06 -5.90 28.61
CA PRO A 536 -6.96 -5.11 27.76
C PRO A 536 -6.71 -5.38 26.28
N SER A 537 -7.78 -5.47 25.51
CA SER A 537 -7.70 -5.79 24.08
C SER A 537 -7.31 -4.57 23.25
N ASN A 538 -7.58 -3.35 23.72
CA ASN A 538 -7.51 -2.10 22.95
C ASN A 538 -6.22 -1.29 23.15
N SER A 539 -5.19 -1.83 23.80
CA SER A 539 -3.96 -1.11 24.06
C SER A 539 -2.72 -1.92 23.67
N ARG A 540 -1.86 -1.29 22.87
CA ARG A 540 -0.55 -1.83 22.49
C ARG A 540 0.47 -1.77 23.62
N GLU A 541 0.23 -0.86 24.56
CA GLU A 541 1.11 -0.61 25.70
C GLU A 541 0.55 -1.22 26.99
N SER A 542 -0.63 -1.85 26.94
CA SER A 542 -1.23 -2.42 28.15
C SER A 542 -0.39 -3.58 28.65
N ARG A 543 0.01 -3.45 29.91
CA ARG A 543 0.66 -4.52 30.64
C ARG A 543 -0.34 -5.62 30.88
N GLU A 544 0.13 -6.82 30.62
CA GLU A 544 -0.56 -8.03 31.00
C GLU A 544 -0.65 -8.13 32.54
N SER A 545 -1.74 -8.71 33.03
CA SER A 545 -1.91 -8.94 34.46
C SER A 545 -0.79 -9.82 35.01
N LYS A 546 -0.59 -9.77 36.33
CA LYS A 546 0.24 -10.79 37.00
C LYS A 546 -0.34 -12.17 36.71
N ILE A 547 0.57 -13.13 36.53
CA ILE A 547 0.19 -14.53 36.34
C ILE A 547 -0.41 -15.08 37.64
N VAL A 548 -1.54 -15.75 37.51
CA VAL A 548 -2.21 -16.40 38.64
C VAL A 548 -2.24 -17.90 38.38
N SER A 549 -1.72 -18.67 39.34
CA SER A 549 -1.81 -20.13 39.33
C SER A 549 -3.03 -20.58 40.12
N PHE A 550 -3.77 -21.54 39.61
CA PHE A 550 -4.91 -22.14 40.29
C PHE A 550 -4.90 -23.67 40.12
N PRO A 551 -5.42 -24.42 41.11
CA PRO A 551 -5.32 -25.87 41.12
C PRO A 551 -6.24 -26.52 40.10
N VAL A 552 -5.81 -27.68 39.59
CA VAL A 552 -6.65 -28.64 38.85
C VAL A 552 -6.89 -29.83 39.77
N ALA A 553 -8.16 -30.23 39.92
CA ALA A 553 -8.52 -31.36 40.75
C ALA A 553 -8.00 -32.69 40.15
N LYS A 554 -7.94 -33.74 40.97
CA LYS A 554 -7.42 -35.06 40.55
C LYS A 554 -8.23 -35.68 39.40
N ASP A 555 -9.50 -35.31 39.27
CA ASP A 555 -10.39 -35.73 38.19
C ASP A 555 -10.34 -34.81 36.96
N GLY A 556 -9.36 -33.88 36.91
CA GLY A 556 -9.13 -32.98 35.78
C GLY A 556 -10.00 -31.73 35.78
N ARG A 557 -10.93 -31.57 36.73
CA ARG A 557 -11.80 -30.40 36.81
C ARG A 557 -11.10 -29.18 37.40
N PHE A 558 -11.45 -28.00 36.91
CA PHE A 558 -10.95 -26.73 37.41
C PHE A 558 -11.98 -25.62 37.30
N SER A 559 -11.81 -24.58 38.12
CA SER A 559 -12.58 -23.35 38.03
C SER A 559 -11.75 -22.16 38.52
N TYR A 560 -11.93 -21.01 37.88
CA TYR A 560 -11.28 -19.77 38.26
C TYR A 560 -12.16 -18.56 37.96
N ARG A 561 -12.26 -17.65 38.94
CA ARG A 561 -12.99 -16.38 38.81
C ARG A 561 -12.11 -15.29 38.21
N ILE A 562 -12.48 -14.83 37.03
CA ILE A 562 -11.81 -13.75 36.31
C ILE A 562 -12.49 -12.44 36.66
N LYS A 563 -11.74 -11.52 37.26
CA LYS A 563 -12.19 -10.17 37.61
C LYS A 563 -11.13 -9.15 37.14
N PRO A 564 -11.24 -8.63 35.91
CA PRO A 564 -10.30 -7.63 35.41
C PRO A 564 -10.29 -6.38 36.29
N ASP A 565 -9.10 -5.87 36.61
CA ASP A 565 -8.89 -4.75 37.54
C ASP A 565 -8.86 -3.38 36.85
N GLN A 566 -8.78 -3.34 35.50
CA GLN A 566 -8.58 -2.11 34.72
C GLN A 566 -9.88 -1.44 34.24
N GLY A 567 -11.04 -1.86 34.77
CA GLY A 567 -12.35 -1.24 34.50
C GLY A 567 -13.10 -1.82 33.30
N LYS A 568 -13.90 -0.97 32.65
CA LYS A 568 -14.74 -1.36 31.50
C LYS A 568 -13.89 -1.55 30.25
N GLY A 569 -14.22 -2.55 29.44
CA GLY A 569 -13.52 -2.83 28.20
C GLY A 569 -13.54 -4.29 27.80
N SER A 570 -12.93 -4.58 26.66
CA SER A 570 -12.71 -5.96 26.21
C SER A 570 -11.33 -6.42 26.71
N TYR A 571 -11.28 -7.63 27.25
CA TYR A 571 -10.08 -8.25 27.81
C TYR A 571 -9.85 -9.56 27.09
N VAL A 572 -8.58 -9.80 26.79
CA VAL A 572 -8.17 -11.08 26.25
C VAL A 572 -7.52 -11.87 27.37
N VAL A 573 -8.11 -13.02 27.63
CA VAL A 573 -7.73 -13.93 28.70
C VAL A 573 -6.99 -15.09 28.08
N THR A 574 -5.84 -15.44 28.64
CA THR A 574 -5.04 -16.57 28.16
C THR A 574 -4.80 -17.54 29.29
N LEU A 575 -5.10 -18.80 29.03
CA LEU A 575 -4.79 -19.94 29.88
C LEU A 575 -3.46 -20.55 29.42
N TYR A 576 -2.56 -20.84 30.35
CA TYR A 576 -1.22 -21.37 30.10
C TYR A 576 -0.98 -22.67 30.84
N ASN A 577 -0.02 -23.45 30.33
CA ASN A 577 0.50 -24.60 31.04
C ASN A 577 1.14 -24.21 32.39
N PRO A 578 1.21 -25.12 33.37
CA PRO A 578 1.97 -24.90 34.59
C PRO A 578 3.50 -24.88 34.35
N PRO A 579 4.29 -24.36 35.30
CA PRO A 579 5.74 -24.26 35.14
C PRO A 579 6.40 -25.62 34.88
N GLY A 580 7.41 -25.65 34.00
CA GLY A 580 8.25 -26.84 33.77
C GLY A 580 7.58 -27.99 33.00
N THR A 581 6.31 -27.88 32.59
CA THR A 581 5.63 -28.94 31.82
C THR A 581 6.05 -29.00 30.36
N ILE A 582 6.37 -27.86 29.73
CA ILE A 582 6.89 -27.83 28.36
C ILE A 582 8.36 -27.42 28.40
N PRO A 583 9.28 -28.31 27.96
CA PRO A 583 10.69 -27.99 27.89
C PRO A 583 10.93 -26.72 27.07
N LYS A 584 11.64 -25.73 27.64
CA LYS A 584 12.02 -24.46 27.00
C LYS A 584 10.86 -23.52 26.64
N ALA A 585 9.63 -23.80 27.07
CA ALA A 585 8.48 -22.90 26.91
C ALA A 585 7.67 -22.81 28.22
N ASP A 586 8.31 -22.24 29.25
CA ASP A 586 7.58 -21.83 30.45
C ASP A 586 6.62 -20.70 30.05
N ARG A 587 5.30 -20.95 30.15
CA ARG A 587 4.21 -20.07 29.71
C ARG A 587 3.81 -20.21 28.23
N ALA A 588 3.73 -21.44 27.74
CA ALA A 588 3.05 -21.72 26.48
C ALA A 588 1.52 -21.55 26.67
N ALA A 589 0.92 -20.74 25.80
CA ALA A 589 -0.52 -20.50 25.80
C ALA A 589 -1.23 -21.78 25.36
N ILE A 590 -2.24 -22.22 26.11
CA ILE A 590 -3.10 -23.36 25.79
C ILE A 590 -4.30 -22.87 24.97
N VAL A 591 -5.01 -21.88 25.51
CA VAL A 591 -6.25 -21.35 24.92
C VAL A 591 -6.43 -19.88 25.28
N THR A 592 -6.99 -19.13 24.34
CA THR A 592 -7.32 -17.72 24.49
C THR A 592 -8.81 -17.49 24.23
N PHE A 593 -9.43 -16.60 25.00
CA PHE A 593 -10.84 -16.22 24.87
C PHE A 593 -11.06 -14.77 25.32
N ILE A 594 -12.26 -14.24 25.09
CA ILE A 594 -12.57 -12.83 25.28
C ILE A 594 -13.60 -12.63 26.40
N VAL A 595 -13.33 -11.69 27.29
CA VAL A 595 -14.27 -11.22 28.32
C VAL A 595 -14.51 -9.72 28.13
N VAL A 596 -15.77 -9.30 28.05
CA VAL A 596 -16.16 -7.89 27.93
C VAL A 596 -16.79 -7.43 29.24
N VAL A 597 -16.15 -6.46 29.89
CA VAL A 597 -16.67 -5.81 31.11
C VAL A 597 -17.44 -4.56 30.70
N LYS A 598 -18.75 -4.53 30.98
CA LYS A 598 -19.69 -3.46 30.57
C LYS A 598 -19.77 -2.27 31.50
#